data_AF-A0A971FKX5-F1
#
_entry.id   AF-A0A971FKX5-F1
#
_cell.length_a   1.000
_cell.length_b   1.000
_cell.length_c   1.000
_cell.angle_alpha   90.00
_cell.angle_beta   90.00
_cell.angle_gamma   90.00
#
_symmetry.space_group_name_H-M   'P 1'
#
loop_
_entity.id
_entity.type
_entity.pdbx_description
1 polymer ?
#
loop_
_entity_poly.entity_id
_entity_poly.type
_entity_poly.pdbx_seq_one_letter_code
_entity_poly.pdbx_strand_id
1 'polypeptide(L)'
;MSPLLIRILVGLIFGLMAMLLGIYSGLKHVQGVRERKIVIRTTIAWGCATAIFSILLYSLPNPYRFLVWIPYLSTMVLIFGAAKLALKRIRLEEAQSQKKPPHG
;
A
#
# COMPACT_ATOMS: atom_id res chain seq x y z
N MET A 1 -4.37 16.85 30.10
CA MET A 1 -4.16 16.83 28.63
C MET A 1 -5.49 16.60 27.96
N SER A 2 -5.88 17.44 27.02
CA SER A 2 -7.19 17.33 26.37
C SER A 2 -7.28 16.01 25.55
N PRO A 3 -8.42 15.30 25.59
CA PRO A 3 -8.60 14.04 24.87
C PRO A 3 -8.38 14.15 23.36
N LEU A 4 -8.47 15.37 22.80
CA LEU A 4 -8.13 15.69 21.42
C LEU A 4 -6.64 15.49 21.08
N LEU A 5 -5.74 15.91 21.96
CA LEU A 5 -4.29 15.82 21.71
C LEU A 5 -3.81 14.37 21.68
N ILE A 6 -4.35 13.53 22.58
CA ILE A 6 -4.02 12.09 22.65
C ILE A 6 -4.41 11.39 21.34
N ARG A 7 -5.58 11.72 20.79
CA ARG A 7 -6.10 11.12 19.55
C ARG A 7 -5.26 11.51 18.32
N ILE A 8 -4.82 12.76 18.24
CA ILE A 8 -3.94 13.24 17.17
C ILE A 8 -2.59 12.53 17.23
N LEU A 9 -2.03 12.40 18.44
CA LEU A 9 -0.73 11.76 18.64
C LEU A 9 -0.76 10.28 18.22
N VAL A 10 -1.82 9.55 18.61
CA VAL A 10 -1.99 8.14 18.25
C VAL A 10 -2.10 7.98 16.73
N GLY A 11 -2.89 8.83 16.06
CA GLY A 11 -3.02 8.79 14.60
C GLY A 11 -1.71 9.09 13.87
N LEU A 12 -0.93 10.06 14.36
CA LEU A 12 0.37 10.42 13.80
C LEU A 12 1.37 9.26 13.93
N ILE A 13 1.45 8.63 15.10
CA ILE A 13 2.35 7.50 15.36
C ILE A 13 1.98 6.32 14.46
N PHE A 14 0.69 5.99 14.34
CA PHE A 14 0.22 4.91 13.48
C PHE A 14 0.49 5.19 12.00
N GLY A 15 0.28 6.43 11.55
CA GLY A 15 0.57 6.84 10.17
C GLY A 15 2.06 6.73 9.83
N LEU A 16 2.93 7.17 10.74
CA LEU A 16 4.38 7.05 10.59
C LEU A 16 4.83 5.58 10.57
N MET A 17 4.31 4.75 11.47
CA MET A 17 4.62 3.31 11.51
C MET A 17 4.19 2.59 10.23
N ALA A 18 2.98 2.87 9.73
CA ALA A 18 2.49 2.31 8.48
C ALA A 18 3.35 2.74 7.28
N MET A 19 3.77 4.01 7.25
CA MET A 19 4.66 4.53 6.22
C MET A 19 6.04 3.86 6.25
N LEU A 20 6.67 3.75 7.44
CA LEU A 20 7.96 3.09 7.62
C LEU A 20 7.92 1.60 7.26
N LEU A 21 6.90 0.87 7.72
CA LEU A 21 6.74 -0.56 7.43
C LEU A 21 6.54 -0.82 5.93
N GLY A 22 5.80 0.06 5.26
CA GLY A 22 5.62 0.00 3.83
C GLY A 22 6.91 0.23 3.04
N ILE A 23 7.70 1.23 3.45
CA ILE A 23 9.00 1.53 2.84
C ILE A 23 9.96 0.36 3.08
N TYR A 24 10.04 -0.13 4.31
CA TYR A 24 10.91 -1.24 4.70
C TYR A 24 10.55 -2.55 3.97
N SER A 25 9.26 -2.87 3.83
CA SER A 25 8.82 -4.04 3.07
C SER A 25 9.15 -3.95 1.58
N GLY A 26 9.03 -2.75 0.97
CA GLY A 26 9.44 -2.52 -0.41
C GLY A 26 10.96 -2.58 -0.63
N LEU A 27 11.76 -2.24 0.39
CA LEU A 27 13.21 -2.37 0.34
C LEU A 27 13.72 -3.80 0.56
N LYS A 28 13.06 -4.58 1.44
CA LYS A 28 13.56 -5.89 1.90
C LYS A 28 13.22 -7.05 0.96
N HIS A 29 12.13 -6.95 0.19
CA HIS A 29 11.61 -8.09 -0.57
C HIS A 29 11.97 -8.12 -2.06
N VAL A 30 12.78 -7.17 -2.56
CA VAL A 30 12.88 -6.95 -4.00
C VAL A 30 14.33 -6.82 -4.47
N GLN A 31 14.79 -7.81 -5.24
CA GLN A 31 16.14 -7.85 -5.83
C GLN A 31 16.23 -7.03 -7.13
N GLY A 32 15.10 -6.76 -7.81
CA GLY A 32 15.03 -6.00 -9.07
C GLY A 32 14.61 -4.53 -8.91
N VAL A 33 15.35 -3.61 -9.55
CA VAL A 33 15.08 -2.14 -9.50
C VAL A 33 13.68 -1.77 -10.04
N ARG A 34 13.13 -2.54 -10.99
CA ARG A 34 11.78 -2.33 -11.56
C ARG A 34 10.66 -2.76 -10.62
N GLU A 35 10.77 -3.94 -10.02
CA GLU A 35 9.80 -4.43 -9.03
C GLU A 35 9.74 -3.48 -7.82
N ARG A 36 10.88 -2.91 -7.40
CA ARG A 36 10.96 -2.04 -6.22
C ARG A 36 10.13 -0.78 -6.39
N LYS A 37 10.10 -0.20 -7.59
CA LYS A 37 9.28 0.98 -7.91
C LYS A 37 7.78 0.68 -7.81
N ILE A 38 7.36 -0.52 -8.22
CA ILE A 38 5.94 -0.93 -8.11
C ILE A 38 5.57 -1.10 -6.64
N VAL A 39 6.39 -1.81 -5.86
CA VAL A 39 6.10 -2.05 -4.44
C VAL A 39 6.07 -0.73 -3.66
N ILE A 40 7.00 0.20 -3.91
CA ILE A 40 6.99 1.53 -3.28
C ILE A 40 5.71 2.30 -3.63
N ARG A 41 5.29 2.31 -4.91
CA ARG A 41 4.03 2.97 -5.32
C ARG A 41 2.80 2.35 -4.67
N THR A 42 2.73 1.02 -4.61
CA THR A 42 1.64 0.28 -3.95
C THR A 42 1.60 0.58 -2.46
N THR A 43 2.77 0.59 -1.79
CA THR A 43 2.91 0.97 -0.39
C THR A 43 2.39 2.38 -0.13
N ILE A 44 2.83 3.36 -0.92
CA ILE A 44 2.44 4.76 -0.71
C ILE A 44 0.94 4.92 -0.94
N ALA A 45 0.40 4.29 -1.99
CA ALA A 45 -1.03 4.28 -2.26
C ALA A 45 -1.84 3.67 -1.11
N TRP A 46 -1.38 2.54 -0.56
CA TRP A 46 -2.02 1.90 0.58
C TRP A 46 -1.93 2.73 1.86
N GLY A 47 -0.77 3.34 2.14
CA GLY A 47 -0.57 4.26 3.26
C GLY A 47 -1.49 5.47 3.19
N CYS A 48 -1.58 6.11 2.02
CA CYS A 48 -2.51 7.22 1.78
C CYS A 48 -3.97 6.79 1.96
N ALA A 49 -4.38 5.64 1.40
CA ALA A 49 -5.75 5.14 1.54
C ALA A 49 -6.11 4.86 3.01
N THR A 50 -5.17 4.30 3.78
CA THR A 50 -5.35 4.00 5.22
C THR A 50 -5.40 5.28 6.06
N ALA A 51 -4.58 6.29 5.73
CA ALA A 51 -4.62 7.60 6.39
C ALA A 51 -5.95 8.31 6.14
N ILE A 52 -6.40 8.36 4.88
CA ILE A 52 -7.69 8.96 4.49
C ILE A 52 -8.84 8.23 5.20
N PHE A 53 -8.83 6.88 5.20
CA PHE A 53 -9.82 6.08 5.91
C PHE A 53 -9.87 6.41 7.40
N SER A 54 -8.71 6.55 8.06
CA SER A 54 -8.63 6.84 9.49
C SER A 54 -9.18 8.24 9.82
N ILE A 55 -8.87 9.25 9.00
CA ILE A 55 -9.41 10.61 9.14
C ILE A 55 -10.93 10.59 8.95
N LEU A 56 -11.42 9.88 7.95
CA LEU A 56 -12.84 9.83 7.61
C LEU A 56 -13.66 9.08 8.68
N LEU A 57 -13.13 7.97 9.21
CA LEU A 57 -13.74 7.22 10.31
C LEU A 57 -13.83 8.05 11.60
N TYR A 58 -12.85 8.94 11.82
CA TYR A 58 -12.82 9.85 12.96
C TYR A 58 -13.80 11.03 12.79
N SER A 59 -13.90 11.58 11.58
CA SER A 59 -14.75 12.74 11.30
C SER A 59 -16.25 12.40 11.23
N LEU A 60 -16.63 11.14 11.00
CA LEU A 60 -18.03 10.73 10.89
C LEU A 60 -18.62 10.25 12.24
N PRO A 61 -19.77 10.83 12.68
CA PRO A 61 -20.57 10.28 13.77
C PRO A 61 -21.32 9.00 13.34
N ASN A 62 -21.53 8.09 14.29
CA ASN A 62 -22.15 6.76 14.08
C ASN A 62 -23.63 6.95 13.70
N PRO A 63 -24.14 6.47 12.53
CA PRO A 63 -23.97 5.12 11.97
C PRO A 63 -23.18 5.02 10.64
N TYR A 64 -22.74 6.13 10.05
CA TYR A 64 -22.18 6.15 8.69
C TYR A 64 -20.78 5.52 8.55
N ARG A 65 -20.15 5.12 9.66
CA ARG A 65 -18.83 4.47 9.66
C ARG A 65 -18.80 3.19 8.84
N PHE A 66 -19.90 2.43 8.82
CA PHE A 66 -19.98 1.18 8.08
C PHE A 66 -19.90 1.39 6.56
N LEU A 67 -20.47 2.50 6.06
CA LEU A 67 -20.38 2.85 4.64
C LEU A 67 -18.96 3.17 4.20
N VAL A 68 -18.11 3.64 5.11
CA VAL A 68 -16.69 3.96 4.83
C VAL A 68 -15.82 2.71 4.69
N TRP A 69 -16.25 1.57 5.25
CA TRP A 69 -15.54 0.29 5.11
C TRP A 69 -15.63 -0.27 3.69
N ILE A 70 -16.75 -0.08 3.00
CA ILE A 70 -16.96 -0.57 1.63
C ILE A 70 -15.91 0.00 0.65
N PRO A 71 -15.71 1.33 0.53
CA PRO A 71 -14.69 1.89 -0.33
C PRO A 71 -13.28 1.53 0.15
N TYR A 72 -13.03 1.38 1.45
CA TYR A 72 -11.73 0.98 1.97
C TYR A 72 -11.35 -0.45 1.54
N LEU A 73 -12.24 -1.42 1.76
CA LEU A 73 -12.05 -2.81 1.35
C LEU A 73 -11.87 -2.94 -0.16
N SER A 74 -12.71 -2.25 -0.94
CA SER A 74 -12.60 -2.23 -2.41
C SER A 74 -11.24 -1.68 -2.87
N THR A 75 -10.81 -0.56 -2.28
CA THR A 75 -9.50 0.06 -2.56
C THR A 75 -8.36 -0.88 -2.21
N MET A 76 -8.45 -1.59 -1.09
CA MET A 76 -7.46 -2.57 -0.66
C MET A 76 -7.31 -3.73 -1.66
N VAL A 77 -8.44 -4.29 -2.11
CA VAL A 77 -8.45 -5.37 -3.12
C VAL A 77 -7.88 -4.89 -4.45
N LEU A 78 -8.21 -3.67 -4.88
CA LEU A 78 -7.67 -3.05 -6.08
C LEU A 78 -6.15 -2.87 -6.02
N ILE A 79 -5.65 -2.31 -4.92
CA ILE A 79 -4.21 -2.08 -4.73
C ILE A 79 -3.44 -3.40 -4.74
N PHE A 80 -3.92 -4.42 -4.01
CA PHE A 80 -3.30 -5.74 -3.98
C PHE A 80 -3.38 -6.47 -5.34
N GLY A 81 -4.53 -6.38 -6.01
CA GLY A 81 -4.73 -6.98 -7.33
C GLY A 81 -3.80 -6.38 -8.38
N ALA A 82 -3.71 -5.05 -8.43
CA ALA A 82 -2.82 -4.33 -9.33
C ALA A 82 -1.34 -4.66 -9.06
N ALA A 83 -0.94 -4.75 -7.78
CA ALA A 83 0.42 -5.13 -7.41
C ALA A 83 0.77 -6.56 -7.86
N LYS A 84 -0.14 -7.53 -7.65
CA LYS A 84 0.05 -8.92 -8.10
C LYS A 84 0.16 -9.02 -9.62
N LEU A 85 -0.69 -8.31 -10.35
CA LEU A 85 -0.66 -8.26 -11.82
C LEU A 85 0.66 -7.69 -12.33
N ALA A 86 1.12 -6.59 -11.73
CA ALA A 86 2.37 -5.96 -12.11
C ALA A 86 3.59 -6.85 -11.82
N LEU A 87 3.60 -7.56 -10.68
CA LEU A 87 4.64 -8.54 -10.37
C LEU A 87 4.64 -9.72 -11.36
N LYS A 88 3.45 -10.23 -11.72
CA LYS A 88 3.32 -11.34 -12.66
C LYS A 88 3.83 -10.99 -14.05
N ARG A 89 3.65 -9.74 -14.51
CA ARG A 89 4.19 -9.26 -15.79
C ARG A 89 5.71 -9.25 -15.80
N ILE A 90 6.36 -8.79 -14.73
CA ILE A 90 7.83 -8.76 -14.66
C ILE A 90 8.40 -10.19 -14.69
N ARG A 91 7.82 -11.12 -13.94
CA ARG A 91 8.24 -12.54 -13.97
C ARG A 91 8.08 -13.18 -15.35
N LEU A 92 7.04 -12.80 -16.09
CA LEU A 92 6.83 -13.26 -17.47
C LEU A 92 7.87 -12.67 -18.43
N GLU A 93 8.19 -11.38 -18.30
CA GLU A 93 9.25 -10.72 -19.09
C GLU A 93 10.62 -11.35 -18.82
N GLU A 94 10.95 -11.63 -17.56
CA GLU A 94 12.20 -12.30 -17.16
C GLU A 94 12.27 -13.74 -17.72
N ALA A 95 11.18 -14.50 -17.63
CA ALA A 95 11.10 -15.85 -18.19
C ALA A 95 11.22 -15.87 -19.73
N GLN A 96 10.71 -14.84 -20.41
CA GLN A 96 10.86 -14.71 -21.86
C GLN A 96 12.26 -14.23 -22.28
N SER A 97 12.86 -13.31 -21.53
CA SER A 97 14.21 -12.81 -21.82
C SER A 97 15.28 -13.88 -21.58
N GLN A 98 15.06 -14.78 -20.60
CA GLN A 98 15.94 -15.91 -20.35
C GLN A 98 15.78 -17.04 -21.39
N LYS A 99 14.61 -17.16 -22.03
CA LYS A 99 14.34 -18.17 -23.05
C LYS A 99 14.87 -17.79 -24.44
N LYS A 100 15.28 -16.53 -24.68
CA LYS A 100 15.89 -16.11 -25.94
C LYS A 100 17.37 -16.58 -25.94
N PRO A 101 17.76 -17.55 -26.78
CA PRO A 101 19.15 -18.00 -26.82
C PRO A 101 20.06 -16.83 -27.24
N PRO A 102 21.30 -16.76 -26.73
CA PRO A 102 22.28 -15.80 -27.20
C PRO A 102 22.45 -16.04 -28.71
N HIS A 103 22.09 -15.04 -29.51
CA HIS A 103 22.41 -15.05 -30.94
C HIS A 103 23.94 -15.12 -31.05
N GLY A 104 24.44 -16.30 -31.44
CA GLY A 104 25.77 -16.49 -31.99
C GLY A 104 25.84 -16.04 -33.44
#